data_AF-A0A4R6TGU0-F1
#
_entry.id   AF-A0A4R6TGU0-F1
#
_cell.length_a   1.000
_cell.length_b   1.000
_cell.length_c   1.000
_cell.angle_alpha   90.00
_cell.angle_beta   90.00
_cell.angle_gamma   90.00
#
_symmetry.space_group_name_H-M   'P 1'
#
loop_
_entity.id
_entity.type
_entity.pdbx_description
1 polymer ?
#
loop_
_entity_poly.entity_id
_entity_poly.type
_entity_poly.pdbx_seq_one_letter_code
_entity_poly.pdbx_strand_id
1 'polypeptide(L)'
;MNKLLTISLLIFLFLSCKNDKKSELEYYAENQTSFFDLRNSDWTKNSWIRKPENLKMVHESFKKFGYGKLENLISKSESHFLIEGIYIKRNFENLMDSLQLTYNKPKIQTKYYAEFWNRRKAEQNDSIVYEIIREFNSMKSDKKQLNYENQFVNDTLVDLLKIEFDNDNLNLEKAKSDFYKLKKYGLHQSAYNLLYERAEYSELDLDREKLKQELNKTTEYYNAWLIDTEK
;
A
#
# COMPACT_ATOMS: atom_id res chain seq x y z
N MET A 1 -48.75 38.29 -17.84
CA MET A 1 -48.76 36.82 -17.67
C MET A 1 -47.38 36.18 -17.73
N ASN A 2 -46.45 36.63 -18.58
CA ASN A 2 -45.13 35.97 -18.70
C ASN A 2 -44.28 35.96 -17.41
N LYS A 3 -44.29 37.02 -16.59
CA LYS A 3 -43.49 37.06 -15.34
C LYS A 3 -43.93 36.05 -14.27
N LEU A 4 -45.22 35.75 -14.17
CA LEU A 4 -45.77 34.75 -13.24
C LEU A 4 -45.41 33.31 -13.67
N LEU A 5 -45.34 33.09 -14.99
CA LEU A 5 -44.95 31.81 -15.58
C LEU A 5 -43.45 31.55 -15.38
N THR A 6 -42.60 32.59 -15.47
CA THR A 6 -41.16 32.49 -15.17
C THR A 6 -40.90 32.21 -13.69
N ILE A 7 -41.64 32.85 -12.78
CA ILE A 7 -41.51 32.61 -11.33
C ILE A 7 -41.97 31.18 -10.96
N SER A 8 -43.03 30.69 -11.60
CA SER A 8 -43.51 29.32 -11.37
C SER A 8 -42.51 28.27 -11.87
N LEU A 9 -41.84 28.50 -13.01
CA LEU A 9 -40.81 27.62 -13.53
C LEU A 9 -39.57 27.54 -12.61
N LEU A 10 -39.18 28.67 -12.00
CA LEU A 10 -38.08 28.74 -11.05
C LEU A 10 -38.36 27.96 -9.78
N ILE A 11 -39.60 27.98 -9.26
CA ILE A 11 -39.99 27.23 -8.06
C ILE A 11 -39.91 25.71 -8.30
N PHE A 12 -40.28 25.22 -9.49
CA PHE A 12 -40.11 23.81 -9.84
C PHE A 12 -38.63 23.38 -9.97
N LEU A 13 -37.73 24.28 -10.37
CA LEU A 13 -36.29 23.99 -10.40
C LEU A 13 -35.69 23.86 -8.99
N PHE A 14 -36.21 24.57 -7.99
CA PHE A 14 -35.74 24.45 -6.60
C PHE A 14 -36.34 23.26 -5.83
N LEU A 15 -37.50 22.73 -6.26
CA LEU A 15 -38.12 21.54 -5.65
C LEU A 15 -37.55 20.21 -6.18
N SER A 16 -36.76 20.24 -7.27
CA SER A 16 -36.07 19.06 -7.82
C SER A 16 -34.73 18.75 -7.14
N CYS A 17 -34.38 19.45 -6.06
CA CYS A 17 -33.38 18.94 -5.13
C CYS A 17 -33.95 17.68 -4.49
N LYS A 18 -33.67 16.55 -5.14
CA LYS A 18 -33.72 15.21 -4.54
C LYS A 18 -33.06 15.36 -3.17
N ASN A 19 -33.78 15.03 -2.10
CA ASN A 19 -33.15 14.70 -0.84
C ASN A 19 -32.31 13.45 -1.13
N ASP A 20 -31.11 13.64 -1.67
CA ASP A 20 -30.05 12.68 -1.48
C ASP A 20 -29.86 12.68 0.03
N LYS A 21 -30.50 11.70 0.68
CA LYS A 21 -30.15 11.32 2.04
C LYS A 21 -28.64 11.30 2.01
N LYS A 22 -28.02 12.23 2.75
CA LYS A 22 -26.60 12.18 3.06
C LYS A 22 -26.41 10.75 3.54
N SER A 23 -25.83 9.87 2.72
CA SER A 23 -25.71 8.48 3.09
C SER A 23 -24.97 8.51 4.41
N GLU A 24 -25.58 7.98 5.46
CA GLU A 24 -24.85 7.81 6.71
C GLU A 24 -23.54 7.13 6.34
N LEU A 25 -22.41 7.76 6.69
CA LEU A 25 -21.10 7.20 6.39
C LEU A 25 -21.05 5.84 7.08
N GLU A 26 -21.09 4.78 6.28
CA GLU A 26 -21.04 3.42 6.77
C GLU A 26 -19.58 3.06 7.00
N TYR A 27 -19.24 2.74 8.25
CA TYR A 27 -17.92 2.23 8.59
C TYR A 27 -17.98 0.73 8.79
N TYR A 28 -16.91 0.05 8.40
CA TYR A 28 -16.75 -1.38 8.53
C TYR A 28 -15.54 -1.70 9.40
N ALA A 29 -15.61 -2.83 10.13
CA ALA A 29 -14.54 -3.25 11.01
C ALA A 29 -13.23 -3.45 10.21
N GLU A 30 -12.10 -3.01 10.76
CA GLU A 30 -10.80 -3.20 10.12
C GLU A 30 -9.79 -3.68 11.17
N ASN A 31 -9.29 -4.90 10.98
CA ASN A 31 -8.27 -5.47 11.84
C ASN A 31 -6.92 -4.73 11.69
N GLN A 32 -6.34 -4.31 12.81
CA GLN A 32 -5.00 -3.70 12.83
C GLN A 32 -3.95 -4.80 12.90
N THR A 33 -3.43 -5.22 11.73
CA THR A 33 -2.33 -6.19 11.67
C THR A 33 -1.08 -5.66 12.37
N SER A 34 -0.16 -6.55 12.76
CA SER A 34 1.11 -6.12 13.37
C SER A 34 1.93 -5.18 12.47
N PHE A 35 1.67 -5.19 11.16
CA PHE A 35 2.32 -4.38 10.14
C PHE A 35 1.42 -3.26 9.61
N PHE A 36 0.33 -2.92 10.29
CA PHE A 36 -0.66 -1.90 9.90
C PHE A 36 0.00 -0.57 9.50
N ASP A 37 0.99 -0.15 10.27
CA ASP A 37 1.74 1.09 10.07
C ASP A 37 2.56 1.11 8.78
N LEU A 38 2.77 -0.02 8.09
CA LEU A 38 3.40 -0.02 6.77
C LEU A 38 2.55 0.73 5.73
N ARG A 39 1.22 0.70 5.85
CA ARG A 39 0.32 1.43 4.95
C ARG A 39 -0.13 2.75 5.54
N ASN A 40 -0.39 2.77 6.84
CA ASN A 40 -1.18 3.82 7.48
C ASN A 40 -0.38 4.80 8.34
N SER A 41 0.96 4.76 8.28
CA SER A 41 1.82 5.67 9.05
C SER A 41 2.87 6.38 8.20
N ASP A 42 3.43 7.45 8.76
CA ASP A 42 4.60 8.13 8.20
C ASP A 42 5.84 7.23 8.28
N TRP A 43 6.31 6.74 7.13
CA TRP A 43 7.48 5.86 7.05
C TRP A 43 8.76 6.49 7.62
N THR A 44 8.85 7.82 7.65
CA THR A 44 10.00 8.52 8.24
C THR A 44 10.00 8.50 9.77
N LYS A 45 8.89 8.07 10.39
CA LYS A 45 8.70 7.99 11.85
C LYS A 45 8.32 6.60 12.33
N ASN A 46 7.92 5.69 11.45
CA ASN A 46 7.59 4.31 11.79
C ASN A 46 8.80 3.62 12.43
N SER A 47 8.71 3.33 13.73
CA SER A 47 9.74 2.63 14.51
C SER A 47 9.57 1.12 14.45
N TRP A 48 8.35 0.64 14.18
CA TRP A 48 8.06 -0.79 14.05
C TRP A 48 8.87 -1.41 12.92
N ILE A 49 8.89 -0.80 11.73
CA ILE A 49 9.65 -1.32 10.59
C ILE A 49 11.17 -1.21 10.76
N ARG A 50 11.67 -0.49 11.77
CA ARG A 50 13.11 -0.36 12.02
C ARG A 50 13.68 -1.52 12.82
N LYS A 51 12.84 -2.37 13.40
CA LYS A 51 13.30 -3.55 14.13
C LYS A 51 13.85 -4.59 13.15
N PRO A 52 15.00 -5.23 13.46
CA PRO A 52 15.61 -6.18 12.53
C PRO A 52 14.71 -7.33 12.08
N GLU A 53 13.95 -7.91 13.00
CA GLU A 53 13.01 -8.99 12.76
C GLU A 53 11.87 -8.59 11.81
N ASN A 54 11.40 -7.35 11.91
CA ASN A 54 10.35 -6.82 11.05
C ASN A 54 10.89 -6.53 9.65
N LEU A 55 12.11 -5.99 9.55
CA LEU A 55 12.80 -5.82 8.27
C LEU A 55 12.99 -7.16 7.55
N LYS A 56 13.43 -8.20 8.27
CA LYS A 56 13.58 -9.54 7.72
C LYS A 56 12.24 -10.09 7.25
N MET A 57 11.20 -10.00 8.07
CA MET A 57 9.86 -10.49 7.69
C MET A 57 9.32 -9.80 6.43
N VAL A 58 9.42 -8.47 6.38
CA VAL A 58 8.94 -7.70 5.22
C VAL A 58 9.76 -8.01 3.97
N HIS A 59 11.08 -8.09 4.10
CA HIS A 59 11.96 -8.46 2.99
C HIS A 59 11.64 -9.83 2.41
N GLU A 60 11.49 -10.86 3.25
CA GLU A 60 11.18 -12.22 2.80
C GLU A 60 9.78 -12.30 2.18
N SER A 61 8.82 -11.54 2.72
CA SER A 61 7.48 -11.39 2.15
C SER A 61 7.51 -10.70 0.78
N PHE A 62 8.33 -9.65 0.63
CA PHE A 62 8.53 -8.95 -0.64
C PHE A 62 9.24 -9.82 -1.68
N LYS A 63 10.19 -10.68 -1.26
CA LYS A 63 10.79 -11.68 -2.15
C LYS A 63 9.76 -12.70 -2.64
N LYS A 64 8.90 -13.21 -1.75
CA LYS A 64 7.82 -14.14 -2.12
C LYS A 64 6.79 -13.50 -3.06
N PHE A 65 6.43 -12.24 -2.83
CA PHE A 65 5.53 -11.49 -3.70
C PHE A 65 6.18 -11.16 -5.06
N GLY A 66 7.44 -10.72 -5.03
CA GLY A 66 8.21 -10.31 -6.20
C GLY A 66 8.54 -8.82 -6.17
N TYR A 67 9.80 -8.49 -5.91
CA TYR A 67 10.30 -7.11 -5.84
C TYR A 67 10.06 -6.29 -7.11
N GLY A 68 10.02 -6.91 -8.29
CA GLY A 68 9.78 -6.20 -9.56
C GLY A 68 8.44 -5.47 -9.57
N LYS A 69 7.38 -6.06 -8.98
CA LYS A 69 6.06 -5.40 -8.88
C LYS A 69 6.10 -4.20 -7.94
N LEU A 70 6.84 -4.30 -6.84
CA LEU A 70 6.98 -3.22 -5.86
C LEU A 70 7.85 -2.08 -6.37
N GLU A 71 8.88 -2.39 -7.15
CA GLU A 71 9.77 -1.38 -7.72
C GLU A 71 9.05 -0.47 -8.73
N ASN A 72 8.02 -0.98 -9.41
CA ASN A 72 7.17 -0.17 -10.30
C ASN A 72 6.42 0.95 -9.57
N LEU A 73 6.28 0.86 -8.24
CA LEU A 73 5.68 1.91 -7.41
C LEU A 73 6.64 3.09 -7.19
N ILE A 74 7.92 2.94 -7.53
CA ILE A 74 8.94 3.97 -7.38
C ILE A 74 9.01 4.79 -8.66
N SER A 75 8.62 6.06 -8.57
CA SER A 75 8.83 6.99 -9.67
C SER A 75 10.28 7.46 -9.66
N LYS A 76 11.06 7.06 -10.67
CA LYS A 76 12.49 7.31 -10.77
C LYS A 76 12.80 8.30 -11.88
N SER A 77 13.82 9.12 -11.65
CA SER A 77 14.45 9.97 -12.66
C SER A 77 15.97 9.84 -12.59
N GLU A 78 16.68 10.54 -13.46
CA GLU A 78 18.14 10.58 -13.47
C GLU A 78 18.76 11.12 -12.17
N SER A 79 18.05 11.99 -11.44
CA SER A 79 18.61 12.73 -10.30
C SER A 79 17.85 12.57 -8.98
N HIS A 80 16.64 12.01 -9.01
CA HIS A 80 15.77 11.85 -7.85
C HIS A 80 14.81 10.68 -8.03
N PHE A 81 14.16 10.27 -6.95
CA PHE A 81 13.02 9.38 -7.00
C PHE A 81 11.97 9.76 -5.95
N LEU A 82 10.75 9.27 -6.16
CA LEU A 82 9.59 9.44 -5.31
C LEU A 82 8.99 8.06 -5.00
N ILE A 83 8.70 7.81 -3.73
CA ILE A 83 8.01 6.61 -3.25
C ILE A 83 7.07 7.02 -2.12
N GLU A 84 5.77 6.70 -2.23
CA GLU A 84 4.76 7.04 -1.20
C GLU A 84 4.84 8.50 -0.70
N GLY A 85 4.97 9.46 -1.62
CA GLY A 85 5.09 10.89 -1.29
C GLY A 85 6.46 11.34 -0.75
N ILE A 86 7.42 10.43 -0.57
CA ILE A 86 8.77 10.73 -0.07
C ILE A 86 9.69 11.05 -1.25
N TYR A 87 10.04 12.33 -1.38
CA TYR A 87 11.00 12.79 -2.39
C TYR A 87 12.45 12.63 -1.91
N ILE A 88 13.26 11.93 -2.70
CA ILE A 88 14.69 11.76 -2.43
C ILE A 88 15.50 12.31 -3.59
N LYS A 89 16.25 13.40 -3.34
CA LYS A 89 17.09 14.10 -4.34
C LYS A 89 18.40 13.35 -4.64
N ARG A 90 18.30 12.08 -5.01
CA ARG A 90 19.42 11.23 -5.46
C ARG A 90 18.92 10.27 -6.53
N ASN A 91 19.78 9.91 -7.49
CA ASN A 91 19.49 8.80 -8.39
C ASN A 91 19.29 7.51 -7.57
N PHE A 92 18.22 6.75 -7.86
CA PHE A 92 17.86 5.54 -7.12
C PHE A 92 18.94 4.46 -7.19
N GLU A 93 19.43 4.16 -8.39
CA GLU A 93 20.43 3.11 -8.62
C GLU A 93 21.75 3.46 -7.93
N ASN A 94 22.24 4.69 -8.12
CA ASN A 94 23.46 5.17 -7.46
C ASN A 94 23.33 5.17 -5.94
N LEU A 95 22.15 5.48 -5.39
CA LEU A 95 21.91 5.43 -3.95
C LEU A 95 22.06 3.98 -3.44
N MET A 96 21.42 3.02 -4.09
CA MET A 96 21.46 1.61 -3.67
C MET A 96 22.89 1.04 -3.76
N ASP A 97 23.61 1.30 -4.85
CA ASP A 97 25.00 0.88 -5.02
C ASP A 97 25.92 1.54 -3.99
N SER A 98 25.79 2.85 -3.78
CA SER A 98 26.62 3.57 -2.82
C SER A 98 26.39 3.09 -1.39
N LEU A 99 25.14 2.81 -1.01
CA LEU A 99 24.84 2.24 0.30
C LEU A 99 25.55 0.89 0.48
N GLN A 100 25.41 -0.04 -0.48
CA GLN A 100 26.10 -1.32 -0.44
C GLN A 100 27.63 -1.16 -0.32
N LEU A 101 28.22 -0.29 -1.14
CA LEU A 101 29.68 -0.09 -1.17
C LEU A 101 30.23 0.49 0.14
N THR A 102 29.45 1.36 0.78
CA THR A 102 29.90 2.14 1.94
C THR A 102 29.69 1.43 3.28
N TYR A 103 28.94 0.33 3.34
CA TYR A 103 28.73 -0.42 4.59
C TYR A 103 30.08 -0.86 5.20
N ASN A 104 30.31 -0.50 6.46
CA ASN A 104 31.56 -0.74 7.19
C ASN A 104 32.86 -0.27 6.49
N LYS A 105 32.76 0.74 5.60
CA LYS A 105 33.92 1.37 4.95
C LYS A 105 33.97 2.90 5.20
N PRO A 106 34.35 3.36 6.40
CA PRO A 106 34.36 4.78 6.75
C PRO A 106 35.21 5.66 5.80
N LYS A 107 36.30 5.11 5.26
CA LYS A 107 37.24 5.86 4.39
C LYS A 107 36.64 6.37 3.09
N ILE A 108 35.56 5.74 2.61
CA ILE A 108 34.89 6.10 1.34
C ILE A 108 33.49 6.68 1.56
N GLN A 109 33.08 6.88 2.81
CA GLN A 109 31.78 7.44 3.14
C GLN A 109 31.79 8.95 2.96
N THR A 110 30.84 9.47 2.17
CA THR A 110 30.44 10.87 2.27
C THR A 110 29.60 11.08 3.54
N LYS A 111 29.42 12.34 3.96
CA LYS A 111 28.62 12.71 5.15
C LYS A 111 27.26 11.98 5.20
N TYR A 112 26.54 11.94 4.08
CA TYR A 112 25.22 11.31 4.00
C TYR A 112 25.26 9.80 4.31
N TYR A 113 26.20 9.06 3.72
CA TYR A 113 26.30 7.60 3.93
C TYR A 113 26.81 7.26 5.34
N ALA A 114 27.70 8.08 5.90
CA ALA A 114 28.13 7.95 7.29
C ALA A 114 26.94 8.14 8.24
N GLU A 115 26.16 9.21 8.07
CA GLU A 115 24.96 9.47 8.88
C GLU A 115 23.92 8.36 8.74
N PHE A 116 23.68 7.87 7.52
CA PHE A 116 22.77 6.75 7.29
C PHE A 116 23.19 5.52 8.11
N TRP A 117 24.43 5.04 7.94
CA TRP A 117 24.89 3.83 8.61
C TRP A 117 25.02 4.01 10.13
N ASN A 118 25.40 5.19 10.61
CA ASN A 118 25.44 5.46 12.05
C ASN A 118 24.05 5.38 12.68
N ARG A 119 23.00 5.88 12.01
CA ARG A 119 21.62 5.70 12.48
C ARG A 119 21.20 4.23 12.51
N ARG A 120 21.51 3.48 11.47
CA ARG A 120 21.19 2.04 11.42
C ARG A 120 21.90 1.24 12.53
N LYS A 121 23.15 1.58 12.82
CA LYS A 121 23.92 1.00 13.93
C LYS A 121 23.33 1.37 15.29
N ALA A 122 22.93 2.62 15.48
CA ALA A 122 22.26 3.07 16.71
C ALA A 122 20.90 2.36 16.92
N GLU A 123 20.20 2.05 15.84
CA GLU A 123 18.96 1.27 15.84
C GLU A 123 19.20 -0.26 15.85
N GLN A 124 20.46 -0.70 15.83
CA GLN A 124 20.87 -2.12 15.81
C GLN A 124 20.30 -2.93 14.63
N ASN A 125 20.07 -2.27 13.49
CA ASN A 125 19.50 -2.87 12.28
C ASN A 125 20.41 -2.78 11.05
N ASP A 126 21.66 -2.37 11.22
CA ASP A 126 22.58 -2.12 10.11
C ASP A 126 22.91 -3.38 9.31
N SER A 127 23.09 -4.52 9.99
CA SER A 127 23.38 -5.80 9.32
C SER A 127 22.24 -6.25 8.40
N ILE A 128 21.00 -6.24 8.88
CA ILE A 128 19.84 -6.65 8.07
C ILE A 128 19.55 -5.65 6.94
N VAL A 129 19.73 -4.34 7.18
CA VAL A 129 19.58 -3.34 6.12
C VAL A 129 20.63 -3.55 5.02
N TYR A 130 21.87 -3.86 5.41
CA TYR A 130 22.91 -4.20 4.44
C TYR A 130 22.59 -5.48 3.65
N GLU A 131 22.13 -6.53 4.32
CA GLU A 131 21.68 -7.78 3.67
C GLU A 131 20.60 -7.50 2.62
N ILE A 132 19.55 -6.77 2.99
CA ILE A 132 18.45 -6.39 2.09
C ILE A 132 18.95 -5.63 0.87
N ILE A 133 19.80 -4.61 1.07
CA ILE A 133 20.35 -3.80 -0.04
C ILE A 133 21.19 -4.68 -0.97
N ARG A 134 22.06 -5.54 -0.42
CA ARG A 134 22.90 -6.45 -1.19
C ARG A 134 22.06 -7.43 -2.01
N GLU A 135 21.03 -8.03 -1.40
CA GLU A 135 20.14 -8.96 -2.10
C GLU A 135 19.34 -8.25 -3.20
N PHE A 136 18.80 -7.06 -2.91
CA PHE A 136 18.12 -6.24 -3.90
C PHE A 136 19.01 -5.89 -5.12
N ASN A 137 20.25 -5.46 -4.89
CA ASN A 137 21.19 -5.17 -5.98
C ASN A 137 21.60 -6.42 -6.77
N SER A 138 21.73 -7.58 -6.10
CA SER A 138 22.03 -8.84 -6.79
C SER A 138 20.89 -9.27 -7.74
N MET A 139 19.63 -9.07 -7.32
CA MET A 139 18.45 -9.36 -8.14
C MET A 139 18.47 -8.56 -9.44
N LYS A 140 18.83 -7.28 -9.38
CA LYS A 140 18.93 -6.41 -10.56
C LYS A 140 19.98 -6.88 -11.56
N SER A 141 21.10 -7.34 -11.04
CA SER A 141 22.24 -7.78 -11.86
C SER A 141 21.95 -9.13 -12.53
N ASP A 142 21.41 -10.09 -11.78
CA ASP A 142 21.26 -11.47 -12.22
C ASP A 142 19.93 -11.75 -12.94
N LYS A 143 18.96 -10.82 -12.87
CA LYS A 143 17.57 -10.97 -13.37
C LYS A 143 16.88 -12.24 -12.87
N LYS A 144 17.34 -12.81 -11.75
CA LYS A 144 16.80 -14.02 -11.15
C LYS A 144 15.89 -13.67 -9.98
N GLN A 145 14.83 -14.46 -9.81
CA GLN A 145 14.01 -14.41 -8.62
C GLN A 145 14.87 -14.81 -7.41
N LEU A 146 14.85 -13.98 -6.36
CA LEU A 146 15.53 -14.30 -5.12
C LEU A 146 14.80 -15.43 -4.40
N ASN A 147 15.55 -16.37 -3.86
CA ASN A 147 15.01 -17.34 -2.92
C ASN A 147 14.57 -16.61 -1.64
N TYR A 148 13.47 -17.06 -1.05
CA TYR A 148 12.97 -16.56 0.22
C TYR A 148 12.91 -17.67 1.26
N GLU A 149 13.04 -17.26 2.52
CA GLU A 149 13.02 -18.13 3.68
C GLU A 149 11.59 -18.17 4.26
N ASN A 150 10.86 -19.25 3.96
CA ASN A 150 9.45 -19.43 4.35
C ASN A 150 9.16 -19.12 5.82
N GLN A 151 10.08 -19.45 6.74
CA GLN A 151 9.90 -19.24 8.18
C GLN A 151 9.77 -17.76 8.59
N PHE A 152 10.23 -16.84 7.75
CA PHE A 152 10.15 -15.40 8.01
C PHE A 152 9.05 -14.71 7.21
N VAL A 153 8.35 -15.43 6.32
CA VAL A 153 7.31 -14.84 5.48
C VAL A 153 6.05 -14.58 6.30
N ASN A 154 5.43 -13.42 6.08
CA ASN A 154 4.08 -13.14 6.53
C ASN A 154 3.07 -13.33 5.39
N ASP A 155 2.34 -14.45 5.42
CA ASP A 155 1.40 -14.80 4.36
C ASP A 155 0.23 -13.81 4.24
N THR A 156 -0.22 -13.21 5.35
CA THR A 156 -1.23 -12.15 5.31
C THR A 156 -0.72 -10.94 4.52
N LEU A 157 0.50 -10.48 4.76
CA LEU A 157 1.10 -9.38 4.01
C LEU A 157 1.24 -9.73 2.52
N VAL A 158 1.72 -10.94 2.21
CA VAL A 158 1.86 -11.39 0.81
C VAL A 158 0.52 -11.42 0.09
N ASP A 159 -0.53 -11.92 0.75
CA ASP A 159 -1.89 -11.92 0.22
C ASP A 159 -2.40 -10.50 -0.02
N LEU A 160 -2.18 -9.58 0.91
CA LEU A 160 -2.60 -8.18 0.77
C LEU A 160 -1.89 -7.47 -0.40
N LEU A 161 -0.59 -7.69 -0.56
CA LEU A 161 0.16 -7.18 -1.71
C LEU A 161 -0.37 -7.74 -3.04
N LYS A 162 -0.77 -9.02 -3.09
CA LYS A 162 -1.38 -9.61 -4.28
C LYS A 162 -2.76 -9.03 -4.58
N ILE A 163 -3.58 -8.78 -3.57
CA ILE A 163 -4.91 -8.17 -3.76
C ILE A 163 -4.76 -6.74 -4.28
N GLU A 164 -3.77 -6.01 -3.80
CA GLU A 164 -3.58 -4.61 -4.15
C GLU A 164 -2.91 -4.41 -5.51
N PHE A 165 -1.90 -5.21 -5.85
CA PHE A 165 -0.99 -4.96 -6.97
C PHE A 165 -0.96 -6.05 -8.05
N ASP A 166 -1.67 -7.18 -7.89
CA ASP A 166 -1.66 -8.30 -8.86
C ASP A 166 -2.97 -8.38 -9.66
N ASN A 167 -3.24 -7.33 -10.45
CA ASN A 167 -4.52 -7.14 -11.14
C ASN A 167 -4.51 -7.61 -12.61
N ASP A 168 -3.38 -8.06 -13.15
CA ASP A 168 -3.22 -8.42 -14.58
C ASP A 168 -4.21 -9.51 -15.06
N ASN A 169 -4.65 -10.39 -14.15
CA ASN A 169 -5.60 -11.48 -14.44
C ASN A 169 -6.88 -11.37 -13.60
N LEU A 170 -7.26 -10.15 -13.23
CA LEU A 170 -8.44 -9.92 -12.41
C LEU A 170 -9.71 -10.33 -13.17
N ASN A 171 -10.54 -11.14 -12.51
CA ASN A 171 -11.82 -11.63 -13.01
C ASN A 171 -12.79 -11.82 -11.85
N LEU A 172 -14.04 -12.17 -12.15
CA LEU A 172 -15.09 -12.32 -11.13
C LEU A 172 -14.73 -13.31 -10.01
N GLU A 173 -14.13 -14.45 -10.34
CA GLU A 173 -13.77 -15.47 -9.36
C GLU A 173 -12.62 -15.01 -8.46
N LYS A 174 -11.60 -14.37 -9.05
CA LYS A 174 -10.50 -13.75 -8.29
C LYS A 174 -11.02 -12.64 -7.38
N ALA A 175 -11.90 -11.76 -7.87
CA ALA A 175 -12.45 -10.67 -7.08
C ALA A 175 -13.28 -11.17 -5.88
N LYS A 176 -14.10 -12.21 -6.07
CA LYS A 176 -14.81 -12.86 -4.96
C LYS A 176 -13.83 -13.49 -3.97
N SER A 177 -12.82 -14.20 -4.46
CA SER A 177 -11.78 -14.79 -3.61
C SER A 177 -11.06 -13.73 -2.77
N ASP A 178 -10.69 -12.61 -3.39
CA ASP A 178 -9.99 -11.50 -2.73
C ASP A 178 -10.91 -10.85 -1.68
N PHE A 179 -12.18 -10.62 -1.99
CA PHE A 179 -13.20 -10.16 -1.03
C PHE A 179 -13.30 -11.08 0.20
N TYR A 180 -13.49 -12.39 -0.01
CA TYR A 180 -13.61 -13.35 1.10
C TYR A 180 -12.31 -13.48 1.90
N LYS A 181 -11.16 -13.29 1.26
CA LYS A 181 -9.86 -13.29 1.92
C LYS A 181 -9.66 -12.08 2.83
N LEU A 182 -10.05 -10.88 2.39
CA LEU A 182 -10.05 -9.68 3.24
C LEU A 182 -10.96 -9.85 4.46
N LYS A 183 -12.19 -10.36 4.25
CA LYS A 183 -13.11 -10.68 5.34
C LYS A 183 -12.52 -11.68 6.33
N LYS A 184 -11.86 -12.73 5.84
CA LYS A 184 -11.20 -13.74 6.70
C LYS A 184 -10.15 -13.11 7.61
N TYR A 185 -9.47 -12.06 7.16
CA TYR A 185 -8.49 -11.31 7.97
C TYR A 185 -9.11 -10.23 8.87
N GLY A 186 -10.44 -10.06 8.84
CA GLY A 186 -11.15 -9.02 9.59
C GLY A 186 -11.00 -7.62 8.97
N LEU A 187 -10.63 -7.53 7.68
CA LEU A 187 -10.41 -6.28 6.96
C LEU A 187 -11.67 -5.91 6.17
N HIS A 188 -12.77 -5.63 6.88
CA HIS A 188 -14.07 -5.39 6.25
C HIS A 188 -14.16 -4.01 5.59
N GLN A 189 -13.43 -3.00 6.07
CA GLN A 189 -13.36 -1.71 5.36
C GLN A 189 -12.57 -1.86 4.06
N SER A 190 -11.46 -2.61 4.08
CA SER A 190 -10.74 -2.96 2.84
C SER A 190 -11.63 -3.76 1.87
N ALA A 191 -12.44 -4.69 2.37
CA ALA A 191 -13.38 -5.46 1.56
C ALA A 191 -14.51 -4.60 0.97
N TYR A 192 -15.01 -3.62 1.72
CA TYR A 192 -15.93 -2.61 1.20
C TYR A 192 -15.27 -1.78 0.09
N ASN A 193 -14.04 -1.30 0.33
CA ASN A 193 -13.31 -0.51 -0.66
C ASN A 193 -13.04 -1.32 -1.94
N LEU A 194 -12.73 -2.62 -1.85
CA LEU A 194 -12.65 -3.50 -3.02
C LEU A 194 -13.96 -3.51 -3.83
N LEU A 195 -15.12 -3.47 -3.16
CA LEU A 195 -16.41 -3.47 -3.85
C LEU A 195 -16.79 -2.12 -4.44
N TYR A 196 -16.38 -0.98 -3.88
CA TYR A 196 -16.97 0.31 -4.26
C TYR A 196 -15.97 1.44 -4.51
N GLU A 197 -14.70 1.26 -4.18
CA GLU A 197 -13.70 2.34 -4.15
C GLU A 197 -12.40 1.94 -4.91
N ARG A 198 -12.43 0.79 -5.61
CA ARG A 198 -11.29 0.25 -6.35
C ARG A 198 -11.63 0.19 -7.83
N ALA A 199 -11.02 1.11 -8.59
CA ALA A 199 -11.23 1.22 -10.03
C ALA A 199 -10.89 -0.07 -10.79
N GLU A 200 -9.98 -0.90 -10.29
CA GLU A 200 -9.64 -2.17 -10.94
C GLU A 200 -10.80 -3.19 -10.86
N TYR A 201 -11.66 -3.07 -9.85
CA TYR A 201 -12.77 -3.98 -9.59
C TYR A 201 -14.11 -3.43 -10.09
N SER A 202 -14.18 -2.16 -10.52
CA SER A 202 -15.43 -1.44 -10.81
C SER A 202 -16.22 -2.08 -11.97
N GLU A 203 -15.52 -2.47 -13.04
CA GLU A 203 -16.09 -3.06 -14.27
C GLU A 203 -16.53 -4.53 -14.11
N LEU A 204 -16.26 -5.16 -12.96
CA LEU A 204 -16.69 -6.54 -12.70
C LEU A 204 -18.15 -6.57 -12.23
N ASP A 205 -18.94 -7.45 -12.82
CA ASP A 205 -20.33 -7.72 -12.42
C ASP A 205 -20.41 -8.52 -11.11
N LEU A 206 -19.99 -7.87 -10.03
CA LEU A 206 -20.06 -8.36 -8.66
C LEU A 206 -21.47 -8.11 -8.11
N ASP A 207 -22.01 -9.09 -7.38
CA ASP A 207 -23.24 -8.93 -6.61
C ASP A 207 -22.96 -8.08 -5.35
N ARG A 208 -22.66 -6.80 -5.55
CA ARG A 208 -22.07 -5.90 -4.55
C ARG A 208 -22.97 -5.77 -3.33
N GLU A 209 -24.27 -5.60 -3.53
CA GLU A 209 -25.23 -5.48 -2.42
C GLU A 209 -25.30 -6.74 -1.57
N LYS A 210 -25.27 -7.94 -2.19
CA LYS A 210 -25.23 -9.19 -1.44
C LYS A 210 -23.92 -9.34 -0.67
N LEU A 211 -22.78 -9.06 -1.31
CA LEU A 211 -21.47 -9.17 -0.68
C LEU A 211 -21.32 -8.17 0.48
N LYS A 212 -21.77 -6.92 0.29
CA LYS A 212 -21.79 -5.85 1.30
C LYS A 212 -22.56 -6.24 2.55
N GLN A 213 -23.70 -6.93 2.41
CA GLN A 213 -24.49 -7.41 3.56
C GLN A 213 -23.71 -8.39 4.46
N GLU A 214 -22.65 -9.01 3.95
CA GLU A 214 -21.82 -9.90 4.74
C GLU A 214 -20.70 -9.19 5.52
N LEU A 215 -20.57 -7.87 5.41
CA LEU A 215 -19.55 -7.08 6.09
C LEU A 215 -20.00 -6.65 7.49
N ASN A 216 -19.05 -6.63 8.43
CA ASN A 216 -19.31 -6.22 9.81
C ASN A 216 -19.23 -4.70 9.91
N LYS A 217 -20.38 -4.05 10.16
CA LYS A 217 -20.46 -2.61 10.41
C LYS A 217 -19.89 -2.24 11.79
N THR A 218 -19.38 -1.03 11.90
CA THR A 218 -18.90 -0.42 13.15
C THR A 218 -19.28 1.05 13.20
N THR A 219 -19.19 1.66 14.38
CA THR A 219 -19.39 3.10 14.58
C THR A 219 -18.10 3.90 14.43
N GLU A 220 -16.95 3.24 14.47
CA GLU A 220 -15.63 3.87 14.43
C GLU A 220 -14.94 3.62 13.10
N TYR A 221 -14.38 4.69 12.52
CA TYR A 221 -13.58 4.57 11.31
C TYR A 221 -12.15 4.12 11.63
N TYR A 222 -11.68 3.14 10.88
CA TYR A 222 -10.30 2.66 10.88
C TYR A 222 -9.73 2.76 9.46
N ASN A 223 -8.47 3.15 9.32
CA ASN A 223 -7.83 3.22 8.01
C ASN A 223 -7.73 1.83 7.39
N ALA A 224 -8.28 1.69 6.18
CA ALA A 224 -8.22 0.45 5.42
C ALA A 224 -6.82 0.18 4.85
N TRP A 225 -6.50 -1.10 4.64
CA TRP A 225 -5.36 -1.48 3.80
C TRP A 225 -5.58 -1.07 2.33
N LEU A 226 -6.72 -1.48 1.75
CA LEU A 226 -7.08 -1.09 0.39
C LEU A 226 -7.75 0.28 0.44
N ILE A 227 -7.06 1.30 -0.04
CA ILE A 227 -7.58 2.68 -0.07
C ILE A 227 -8.46 2.91 -1.29
N ASP A 228 -9.25 3.98 -1.22
CA ASP A 228 -10.00 4.54 -2.33
C ASP A 228 -9.03 5.01 -3.45
N THR A 229 -9.31 4.55 -4.66
CA THR A 229 -8.60 4.87 -5.90
C THR A 229 -9.54 5.39 -7.00
N GLU A 230 -10.85 5.51 -6.72
CA GLU A 230 -11.84 6.09 -7.63
C GLU A 230 -11.81 7.63 -7.52
N LYS A 231 -10.74 8.25 -8.02
CA LYS A 231 -10.62 9.72 -8.11
C LYS A 231 -10.06 10.19 -9.44
#